data_AF-A0A6V6YT77-F1
#
_entry.id   AF-A0A6V6YT77-F1
#
_cell.length_a   1.000
_cell.length_b   1.000
_cell.length_c   1.000
_cell.angle_alpha   90.00
_cell.angle_beta   90.00
_cell.angle_gamma   90.00
#
_symmetry.space_group_name_H-M   'P 1'
#
loop_
_entity.id
_entity.type
_entity.pdbx_description
1 polymer ?
#
loop_
_entity_poly.entity_id
_entity_poly.type
_entity_poly.pdbx_seq_one_letter_code
_entity_poly.pdbx_strand_id
1 'polypeptide(L)'
;MYFFSENNEQFVKSFSGLSEILVKLKKGDASAYKILFDQYYDILCVYSVRYCDSYDMAQDIVQDIFVDFWNEKRYLKIEDSLGAYLHRAVRNNSVVEM
;
A
#
# COMPACT_ATOMS: atom_id res chain seq x y z
N MET A 1 -16.73 -9.38 -14.89
CA MET A 1 -16.81 -10.19 -13.64
C MET A 1 -15.97 -11.48 -13.67
N TYR A 2 -14.93 -11.61 -14.53
CA TYR A 2 -14.11 -12.84 -14.66
C TYR A 2 -12.59 -12.64 -14.54
N PHE A 3 -12.10 -11.52 -13.99
CA PHE A 3 -10.66 -11.21 -13.99
C PHE A 3 -9.94 -11.33 -12.63
N PHE A 4 -10.63 -11.66 -11.53
CA PHE A 4 -10.09 -11.42 -10.19
C PHE A 4 -9.88 -12.65 -9.29
N SER A 5 -10.25 -13.87 -9.71
CA SER A 5 -10.09 -15.06 -8.84
C SER A 5 -8.68 -15.67 -8.83
N GLU A 6 -7.84 -15.42 -9.85
CA GLU A 6 -6.49 -16.02 -9.93
C GLU A 6 -5.37 -15.14 -9.31
N ASN A 7 -5.66 -13.90 -8.90
CA ASN A 7 -4.62 -12.92 -8.59
C ASN A 7 -4.06 -12.95 -7.15
N ASN A 8 -4.64 -13.71 -6.22
CA ASN A 8 -4.22 -13.63 -4.82
C ASN A 8 -2.78 -14.11 -4.58
N GLU A 9 -2.31 -15.17 -5.24
CA GLU A 9 -0.93 -15.65 -5.06
C GLU A 9 0.12 -14.76 -5.74
N GLN A 10 -0.24 -14.15 -6.87
CA GLN A 10 0.64 -13.24 -7.60
C GLN A 10 0.75 -11.88 -6.89
N PHE A 11 -0.34 -11.42 -6.28
CA PHE A 11 -0.38 -10.23 -5.42
C PHE A 11 0.46 -10.40 -4.15
N VAL A 12 0.38 -11.55 -3.48
CA VAL A 12 1.18 -11.83 -2.26
C VAL A 12 2.68 -11.93 -2.58
N LYS A 13 3.06 -12.51 -3.73
CA LYS A 13 4.47 -12.53 -4.18
C LYS A 13 5.00 -11.15 -4.56
N SER A 14 4.12 -10.20 -4.90
CA SER A 14 4.54 -8.86 -5.34
C SER A 14 5.20 -8.04 -4.22
N PHE A 15 4.90 -8.33 -2.95
CA PHE A 15 5.45 -7.62 -1.77
C PHE A 15 6.81 -8.15 -1.27
N SER A 16 7.63 -8.71 -2.16
CA SER A 16 9.02 -9.05 -1.84
C SER A 16 9.85 -7.78 -1.59
N GLY A 17 10.62 -7.72 -0.51
CA GLY A 17 11.52 -6.58 -0.22
C GLY A 17 10.96 -5.50 0.72
N LEU A 18 9.67 -5.56 1.07
CA LEU A 18 9.07 -4.62 2.03
C LEU A 18 9.78 -4.58 3.40
N SER A 19 10.33 -5.70 3.86
CA SER A 19 11.08 -5.76 5.13
C SER A 19 12.35 -4.91 5.06
N GLU A 20 13.08 -4.96 3.94
CA GLU A 20 14.27 -4.14 3.73
C GLU A 20 13.91 -2.66 3.62
N ILE A 21 12.84 -2.34 2.89
CA ILE A 21 12.31 -0.98 2.78
C ILE A 21 11.96 -0.43 4.16
N LEU A 22 11.25 -1.20 4.99
CA LEU A 22 10.89 -0.79 6.35
C LEU A 22 12.12 -0.50 7.22
N VAL A 23 13.15 -1.34 7.12
CA VAL A 23 14.41 -1.14 7.85
C VAL A 23 15.09 0.16 7.41
N LYS A 24 15.16 0.44 6.11
CA LYS A 24 15.75 1.68 5.57
C LYS A 24 14.95 2.91 6.00
N LEU A 25 13.62 2.85 5.92
CA LEU A 25 12.72 3.91 6.41
C LEU A 25 12.96 4.23 7.89
N LYS A 26 13.04 3.21 8.76
CA LYS A 26 13.30 3.39 10.19
C LYS A 26 14.69 3.94 10.49
N LYS A 27 15.66 3.74 9.59
CA LYS A 27 17.00 4.34 9.67
C LYS A 27 17.06 5.78 9.14
N GLY A 28 15.94 6.33 8.65
CA GLY A 28 15.86 7.68 8.11
C GLY A 28 16.29 7.81 6.65
N ASP A 29 16.44 6.69 5.93
CA ASP A 29 16.74 6.71 4.51
C ASP A 29 15.48 7.05 3.71
N ALA A 30 15.37 8.32 3.29
CA ALA A 30 14.24 8.81 2.52
C ALA A 30 14.10 8.16 1.14
N SER A 31 15.17 7.60 0.58
CA SER A 31 15.09 6.91 -0.72
C SER A 31 14.20 5.66 -0.66
N ALA A 32 14.08 5.04 0.53
CA ALA A 32 13.22 3.89 0.74
C ALA A 32 11.74 4.21 0.56
N TYR A 33 11.30 5.44 0.86
CA TYR A 33 9.93 5.87 0.60
C TYR A 33 9.65 5.93 -0.90
N LYS A 34 10.59 6.45 -1.68
CA LYS A 34 10.47 6.49 -3.14
C LYS A 34 10.41 5.09 -3.73
N ILE A 35 11.26 4.17 -3.26
CA ILE A 35 11.22 2.77 -3.69
C ILE A 35 9.86 2.14 -3.34
N LEU A 36 9.33 2.39 -2.13
CA LEU A 36 8.02 1.90 -1.74
C LEU A 36 6.92 2.43 -2.66
N PHE A 37 6.92 3.73 -2.95
CA PHE A 37 5.92 4.34 -3.80
C PHE A 37 6.01 3.78 -5.23
N ASP A 38 7.18 3.86 -5.86
CA ASP A 38 7.39 3.48 -7.26
C ASP A 38 7.08 1.98 -7.50
N GLN A 39 7.25 1.11 -6.50
CA GLN A 39 6.99 -0.33 -6.64
C GLN A 39 5.56 -0.74 -6.31
N TYR A 40 4.90 -0.07 -5.36
CA TYR A 40 3.66 -0.59 -4.76
C TYR A 40 2.43 0.28 -4.99
N TYR A 41 2.59 1.51 -5.47
CA TYR A 41 1.46 2.41 -5.70
C TYR A 41 0.40 1.80 -6.63
N ASP A 42 0.78 1.37 -7.83
CA ASP A 42 -0.15 0.81 -8.82
C ASP A 42 -0.82 -0.49 -8.32
N ILE A 43 -0.04 -1.33 -7.64
CA ILE A 43 -0.50 -2.60 -7.05
C ILE A 43 -1.59 -2.32 -6.01
N LEU A 44 -1.37 -1.34 -5.14
CA LEU A 44 -2.33 -0.94 -4.13
C LEU A 44 -3.57 -0.27 -4.75
N CYS A 45 -3.42 0.50 -5.84
CA CYS A 45 -4.56 1.06 -6.57
C CYS A 45 -5.46 -0.05 -7.15
N VAL A 46 -4.87 -1.05 -7.82
CA VAL A 46 -5.62 -2.21 -8.35
C VAL A 46 -6.33 -2.97 -7.23
N TYR A 47 -5.73 -3.06 -6.05
CA TYR A 47 -6.38 -3.65 -4.88
C TYR A 47 -7.51 -2.79 -4.32
N SER A 48 -7.33 -1.48 -4.26
CA SER A 48 -8.31 -0.50 -3.77
C SER A 48 -9.58 -0.48 -4.63
N VAL A 49 -9.47 -0.64 -5.95
CA VAL A 49 -10.65 -0.73 -6.87
C VAL A 49 -11.61 -1.85 -6.51
N ARG A 50 -11.18 -2.89 -5.77
CA ARG A 50 -12.09 -3.94 -5.31
C ARG A 50 -13.09 -3.44 -4.25
N TYR A 51 -12.88 -2.24 -3.73
CA TYR A 51 -13.61 -1.66 -2.61
C TYR A 51 -14.09 -0.22 -2.88
N CYS A 52 -13.81 0.38 -4.05
CA CYS A 52 -14.28 1.72 -4.38
C CYS A 52 -14.81 1.76 -5.82
N ASP A 53 -15.59 2.80 -6.14
CA ASP A 53 -16.40 2.85 -7.37
C ASP A 53 -15.62 3.07 -8.66
N SER A 54 -14.38 3.56 -8.58
CA SER A 54 -13.56 3.85 -9.75
C SER A 54 -12.05 3.74 -9.48
N TYR A 55 -11.27 3.61 -10.54
CA TYR A 55 -9.81 3.64 -10.44
C TYR A 55 -9.28 5.02 -10.05
N ASP A 56 -9.93 6.11 -10.47
CA ASP A 56 -9.56 7.46 -10.06
C ASP A 56 -9.69 7.63 -8.53
N MET A 57 -10.81 7.17 -7.94
CA MET A 57 -10.96 7.15 -6.48
C MET A 57 -9.91 6.25 -5.82
N ALA A 58 -9.58 5.12 -6.42
CA ALA A 58 -8.53 4.24 -5.90
C ALA A 58 -7.16 4.93 -5.84
N GLN A 59 -6.83 5.74 -6.86
CA GLN A 59 -5.60 6.53 -6.90
C GLN A 59 -5.58 7.57 -5.78
N ASP A 60 -6.66 8.33 -5.62
CA ASP A 60 -6.78 9.35 -4.57
C ASP A 60 -6.63 8.73 -3.17
N ILE A 61 -7.33 7.62 -2.89
CA ILE A 61 -7.23 6.90 -1.62
C ILE A 61 -5.79 6.44 -1.34
N VAL A 62 -5.13 5.83 -2.33
CA VAL A 62 -3.78 5.30 -2.15
C VAL A 62 -2.77 6.44 -2.00
N GLN A 63 -2.92 7.51 -2.76
CA GLN A 63 -2.12 8.74 -2.64
C GLN A 63 -2.20 9.29 -1.22
N ASP A 64 -3.40 9.45 -0.66
CA ASP A 64 -3.60 9.95 0.70
C ASP A 64 -2.94 9.05 1.73
N ILE A 65 -3.06 7.72 1.59
CA ILE A 65 -2.38 6.77 2.47
C ILE A 65 -0.86 6.95 2.42
N PHE A 66 -0.26 7.13 1.24
CA PHE A 66 1.17 7.34 1.10
C PHE A 66 1.63 8.68 1.68
N VAL A 67 0.85 9.74 1.53
CA VAL A 67 1.10 11.06 2.12
C VAL A 67 1.05 10.98 3.64
N ASP A 68 -0.01 10.40 4.19
CA ASP A 68 -0.19 10.17 5.62
C ASP A 68 0.93 9.29 6.21
N PHE A 69 1.27 8.21 5.50
CA PHE A 69 2.32 7.28 5.92
C PHE A 69 3.66 7.98 6.11
N TRP A 70 4.00 8.90 5.21
CA TRP A 70 5.23 9.69 5.26
C TRP A 70 5.17 10.79 6.32
N ASN A 71 4.14 11.64 6.26
CA ASN A 71 4.02 12.82 7.12
C ASN A 71 3.93 12.45 8.60
N GLU A 72 3.12 11.46 8.93
CA GLU A 72 2.94 10.97 10.31
C GLU A 72 4.01 9.96 10.73
N LYS A 73 5.00 9.71 9.85
CA LYS A 73 6.07 8.71 10.03
C LYS A 73 5.53 7.37 10.53
N ARG A 74 4.41 6.92 9.95
CA ARG A 74 3.66 5.75 10.45
C ARG A 74 4.53 4.49 10.45
N TYR A 75 5.50 4.41 9.56
CA TYR A 75 6.53 3.36 9.52
C TYR A 75 7.32 3.16 10.82
N LEU A 76 7.43 4.18 11.69
CA LEU A 76 8.07 4.05 13.00
C LEU A 76 7.25 3.19 13.97
N LYS A 77 5.93 3.16 13.81
CA LYS A 77 4.98 2.44 14.68
C LYS A 77 4.67 1.01 14.19
N ILE A 78 5.16 0.63 13.02
CA ILE A 78 4.93 -0.71 12.46
C ILE A 78 5.86 -1.69 13.18
N GLU A 79 5.28 -2.56 14.01
CA GLU A 79 6.00 -3.63 14.71
C GLU A 79 5.97 -4.95 13.93
N ASP A 80 4.97 -5.09 13.06
CA ASP A 80 4.69 -6.26 12.24
C ASP A 80 5.11 -6.03 10.77
N SER A 81 4.38 -6.63 9.83
CA SER A 81 4.70 -6.54 8.40
C SER A 81 4.20 -5.23 7.80
N LEU A 82 5.09 -4.48 7.13
CA LEU A 82 4.72 -3.31 6.32
C LEU A 82 3.63 -3.66 5.29
N GLY A 83 3.64 -4.88 4.75
CA GLY A 83 2.61 -5.32 3.81
C GLY A 83 1.25 -5.42 4.50
N ALA A 84 1.20 -6.05 5.67
CA ALA A 84 -0.03 -6.17 6.45
C ALA A 84 -0.61 -4.79 6.83
N TYR A 85 0.27 -3.84 7.18
CA TYR A 85 -0.12 -2.46 7.39
C TYR A 85 -0.75 -1.83 6.13
N LEU A 86 -0.08 -1.91 4.98
CA LEU A 86 -0.54 -1.29 3.73
C LEU A 86 -1.87 -1.89 3.26
N HIS A 87 -2.02 -3.22 3.32
CA HIS A 87 -3.28 -3.90 2.99
C HIS A 87 -4.43 -3.41 3.87
N ARG A 88 -4.20 -3.31 5.18
CA ARG A 88 -5.22 -2.86 6.13
C ARG A 88 -5.56 -1.39 5.90
N ALA A 89 -4.57 -0.53 5.69
CA ALA A 89 -4.76 0.88 5.43
C ALA A 89 -5.59 1.11 4.16
N VAL A 90 -5.23 0.46 3.05
CA VAL A 90 -5.98 0.57 1.79
C VAL A 90 -7.41 0.09 1.97
N ARG A 91 -7.60 -1.15 2.44
CA ARG A 91 -8.96 -1.68 2.63
C ARG A 91 -9.83 -0.79 3.52
N ASN A 92 -9.27 -0.28 4.63
CA ASN A 92 -10.05 0.52 5.57
C ASN A 92 -10.47 1.86 4.97
N ASN A 93 -9.59 2.56 4.25
CA ASN A 93 -9.95 3.83 3.63
C ASN A 93 -10.90 3.62 2.44
N SER A 94 -10.65 2.62 1.58
CA SER A 94 -11.54 2.35 0.44
C SER A 94 -12.96 1.96 0.84
N VAL A 95 -13.14 1.24 1.95
CA VAL A 95 -14.48 0.85 2.45
C VAL A 95 -15.21 2.01 3.11
N VAL A 96 -14.51 3.00 3.67
CA VAL A 96 -15.12 4.17 4.30
C VAL A 96 -15.66 5.17 3.27
N GLU A 97 -15.08 5.19 2.07
CA GLU A 97 -15.53 6.04 0.96
C GLU A 97 -16.74 5.48 0.17
N MET A 98 -17.34 4.36 0.62
CA MET A 98 -18.61 3.80 0.12
C MET A 98 -19.79 4.22 0.99
#